data_AF-A0A852AR94-F1
#
_entry.id   AF-A0A852AR94-F1
#
_cell.length_a   1.000
_cell.length_b   1.000
_cell.length_c   1.000
_cell.angle_alpha   90.00
_cell.angle_beta   90.00
_cell.angle_gamma   90.00
#
_symmetry.space_group_name_H-M   'P 1'
#
loop_
_entity.id
_entity.type
_entity.pdbx_description
1 polymer ?
#
loop_
_entity_poly.entity_id
_entity_poly.type
_entity_poly.pdbx_seq_one_letter_code
_entity_poly.pdbx_strand_id
1 'polypeptide(L)'
;ILTDPFVPCGAILAEHISLPSVYFLRGIPCGLDFEATQCPNPPSYVPRLFTDLTDHMTFFQRVKNLLFEIPNVFLCNFAFEPYSKLASEFLQREATVQDLLRKASASVWLLRLDFVLDYPRPLMPNIIPIGGVNCAHKE
;
A
#
# COMPACT_ATOMS: atom_id res chain seq x y z
N ILE A 1 -3.29 -7.39 -15.38
CA ILE A 1 -4.59 -7.05 -14.75
C ILE A 1 -4.47 -5.73 -14.00
N LEU A 2 -5.33 -4.75 -14.28
CA LEU A 2 -5.46 -3.54 -13.46
C LEU A 2 -6.36 -3.88 -12.25
N THR A 3 -5.86 -3.72 -11.03
CA THR A 3 -6.61 -4.08 -9.82
C THR A 3 -6.24 -3.20 -8.63
N ASP A 4 -7.15 -3.04 -7.68
CA ASP A 4 -6.86 -2.43 -6.38
C ASP A 4 -6.32 -3.49 -5.42
N PRO A 5 -5.08 -3.37 -4.89
CA PRO A 5 -4.50 -4.34 -3.97
C PRO A 5 -5.13 -4.33 -2.56
N PHE A 6 -5.98 -3.35 -2.22
CA PHE A 6 -6.79 -3.40 -0.99
C PHE A 6 -7.76 -4.59 -1.01
N VAL A 7 -8.22 -5.00 -2.20
CA VAL A 7 -8.99 -6.22 -2.43
C VAL A 7 -8.13 -7.18 -3.27
N PRO A 8 -7.29 -8.04 -2.64
CA PRO A 8 -6.22 -8.76 -3.31
C PRO A 8 -6.69 -9.88 -4.26
N CYS A 9 -7.98 -10.11 -4.43
CA CYS A 9 -8.53 -11.11 -5.37
C CYS A 9 -7.99 -10.96 -6.80
N GLY A 10 -7.86 -9.72 -7.29
CA GLY A 10 -7.29 -9.47 -8.62
C GLY A 10 -5.79 -9.82 -8.70
N ALA A 11 -5.05 -9.66 -7.60
CA ALA A 11 -3.64 -10.06 -7.51
C ALA A 11 -3.50 -11.59 -7.46
N ILE A 12 -4.36 -12.28 -6.71
CA ILE A 12 -4.42 -13.75 -6.65
C ILE A 12 -4.71 -14.31 -8.05
N LEU A 13 -5.71 -13.76 -8.75
CA LEU A 13 -6.06 -14.17 -10.10
C LEU A 13 -4.90 -13.93 -11.08
N ALA A 14 -4.25 -12.77 -11.01
CA ALA A 14 -3.12 -12.42 -11.87
C ALA A 14 -1.95 -13.40 -11.71
N GLU A 15 -1.65 -13.81 -10.48
CA GLU A 15 -0.63 -14.81 -10.19
C GLU A 15 -1.00 -16.17 -10.79
N HIS A 16 -2.26 -16.60 -10.64
CA HIS A 16 -2.74 -17.89 -11.15
C HIS A 16 -2.60 -18.01 -12.68
N ILE A 17 -2.88 -16.92 -13.40
CA ILE A 17 -2.79 -16.88 -14.86
C ILE A 17 -1.44 -16.35 -15.38
N SER A 18 -0.46 -16.11 -14.50
CA SER A 18 0.88 -15.60 -14.83
C SER A 18 0.89 -14.29 -15.63
N LEU A 19 -0.03 -13.36 -15.34
CA LEU A 19 -0.09 -12.05 -16.01
C LEU A 19 0.45 -10.93 -15.12
N PRO A 20 1.13 -9.93 -15.68
CA PRO A 20 1.58 -8.77 -14.92
C PRO A 20 0.37 -7.99 -14.37
N SER A 21 0.46 -7.56 -13.12
CA SER A 21 -0.53 -6.70 -12.47
C SER A 21 -0.10 -5.23 -12.52
N VAL A 22 -1.08 -4.34 -12.64
CA VAL A 22 -0.92 -2.90 -12.39
C VAL A 22 -1.81 -2.58 -11.21
N TYR A 23 -1.22 -2.03 -10.15
CA TYR A 23 -1.97 -1.71 -8.94
C TYR A 23 -2.45 -0.28 -8.96
N PHE A 24 -3.72 -0.07 -8.66
CA PHE A 24 -4.34 1.25 -8.60
C PHE A 24 -4.96 1.46 -7.22
N LEU A 25 -4.37 2.35 -6.42
CA LEU A 25 -4.80 2.65 -5.05
C LEU A 25 -4.33 4.03 -4.60
N ARG A 26 -4.83 4.52 -3.47
CA ARG A 26 -4.23 5.70 -2.80
C ARG A 26 -3.09 5.31 -1.86
N GLY A 27 -3.25 4.20 -1.17
CA GLY A 27 -2.33 3.67 -0.15
C GLY A 27 -3.10 2.68 0.72
N ILE A 28 -2.39 1.80 1.43
CA ILE A 28 -3.01 0.88 2.39
C ILE A 28 -2.79 1.49 3.78
N PRO A 29 -3.82 1.66 4.63
CA PRO A 29 -3.69 2.37 5.91
C PRO A 29 -2.58 1.87 6.85
N CYS A 30 -2.21 0.59 6.73
CA CYS A 30 -1.13 -0.01 7.50
C CYS A 30 0.25 -0.04 6.83
N GLY A 31 0.36 0.50 5.62
CA GLY A 31 1.61 0.55 4.88
C GLY A 31 2.05 -0.75 4.23
N LEU A 32 1.16 -1.72 4.04
CA LEU A 32 1.46 -2.96 3.32
C LEU A 32 1.97 -2.69 1.88
N ASP A 33 1.52 -1.60 1.26
CA ASP A 33 2.02 -1.13 -0.04
C ASP A 33 3.50 -0.72 0.02
N PHE A 34 3.95 -0.09 1.11
CA PHE A 34 5.37 0.21 1.33
C PHE A 34 6.20 -1.04 1.55
N GLU A 35 5.66 -1.98 2.32
CA GLU A 35 6.35 -3.23 2.61
C GLU A 35 6.46 -4.11 1.37
N ALA A 36 5.41 -4.21 0.56
CA ALA A 36 5.40 -4.94 -0.70
C ALA A 36 6.36 -4.32 -1.73
N THR A 37 6.39 -2.99 -1.84
CA THR A 37 7.28 -2.26 -2.76
C THR A 37 8.71 -2.11 -2.25
N GLN A 38 8.98 -2.46 -0.98
CA GLN A 38 10.26 -2.16 -0.30
C GLN A 38 10.60 -0.66 -0.29
N CYS A 39 9.58 0.19 -0.34
CA CYS A 39 9.73 1.63 -0.36
C CYS A 39 9.91 2.17 1.07
N PRO A 40 10.96 2.98 1.36
CA PRO A 40 11.15 3.54 2.70
C PRO A 40 9.99 4.48 3.10
N ASN A 41 9.39 4.22 4.27
CA ASN A 41 8.37 5.10 4.86
C ASN A 41 8.63 5.32 6.36
N PRO A 42 9.60 6.19 6.72
CA PRO A 42 10.04 6.32 8.10
C PRO A 42 9.12 7.23 8.93
N PRO A 43 8.73 6.80 10.14
CA PRO A 43 7.86 7.58 11.03
C PRO A 43 8.54 8.81 11.66
N SER A 44 9.83 9.04 11.42
CA SER A 44 10.56 10.17 11.97
C SER A 44 10.27 11.51 11.28
N TYR A 45 9.83 11.46 10.01
CA TYR A 45 9.48 12.65 9.23
C TYR A 45 8.20 12.50 8.40
N VAL A 46 7.71 11.28 8.16
CA VAL A 46 6.41 11.07 7.52
C VAL A 46 5.34 10.91 8.61
N PRO A 47 4.39 11.85 8.74
CA PRO A 47 3.31 11.73 9.71
C PRO A 47 2.34 10.61 9.32
N ARG A 48 1.87 9.85 10.31
CA ARG A 48 0.89 8.77 10.11
C ARG A 48 -0.51 9.33 10.00
N LEU A 49 -1.33 8.65 9.21
CA LEU A 49 -2.75 8.95 9.09
C LEU A 49 -3.39 8.99 10.50
N PHE A 50 -4.30 9.94 10.72
CA PHE A 50 -4.99 10.17 12.00
C PHE A 50 -4.14 10.73 13.15
N THR A 51 -2.90 11.16 12.91
CA THR A 51 -2.08 11.81 13.96
C THR A 51 -2.20 13.33 14.00
N ASP A 52 -2.76 13.94 12.95
CA ASP A 52 -2.81 15.39 12.69
C ASP A 52 -1.43 16.08 12.81
N LEU A 53 -0.36 15.32 12.56
CA LEU A 53 1.02 15.81 12.56
C LEU A 53 1.44 16.27 11.16
N THR A 54 2.46 17.11 11.13
CA THR A 54 3.11 17.59 9.90
C THR A 54 4.48 16.91 9.70
N ASP A 55 5.18 17.24 8.63
CA ASP A 55 6.59 16.89 8.40
C ASP A 55 7.53 17.52 9.44
N HIS A 56 7.14 18.65 10.02
CA HIS A 56 7.84 19.33 11.09
C HIS A 56 7.39 18.86 12.48
N MET A 57 7.91 17.70 12.91
CA MET A 57 7.65 17.12 14.23
C MET A 57 8.79 17.38 15.24
N THR A 58 8.41 17.77 16.46
CA THR A 58 9.25 17.70 17.67
C THR A 58 9.55 16.26 18.07
N PHE A 59 10.53 16.05 18.96
CA PHE A 59 10.88 14.72 19.46
C PHE A 59 9.67 13.93 19.99
N PHE A 60 8.86 14.54 20.86
CA PHE A 60 7.68 13.87 21.42
C PHE A 60 6.60 13.58 20.38
N GLN A 61 6.43 14.45 19.37
CA GLN A 61 5.54 14.19 18.26
C GLN A 61 6.02 13.01 17.41
N ARG A 62 7.33 12.85 17.19
CA ARG A 62 7.91 11.67 16.52
C ARG A 62 7.68 10.39 17.31
N VAL A 63 7.82 10.44 18.64
CA VAL A 63 7.51 9.30 19.51
C VAL A 63 6.03 8.95 19.42
N LYS A 64 5.12 9.94 19.48
CA LYS A 64 3.68 9.72 19.26
C LYS A 64 3.43 9.09 17.89
N ASN A 65 4.05 9.62 16.84
CA ASN A 65 3.88 9.13 15.47
C ASN A 65 4.30 7.67 15.31
N LEU A 66 5.41 7.28 15.96
CA LEU A 66 5.87 5.89 16.01
C LEU A 66 4.89 4.98 16.76
N LEU A 67 4.36 5.43 17.89
CA LEU A 67 3.37 4.66 18.67
C LEU A 67 2.07 4.42 17.89
N PHE A 68 1.66 5.36 17.04
CA PHE A 68 0.49 5.20 16.16
C PHE A 68 0.71 4.17 15.04
N GLU A 69 1.95 3.90 14.65
CA GLU A 69 2.25 2.91 13.61
C GLU A 69 2.12 1.47 14.12
N ILE A 70 2.40 1.22 15.41
CA ILE A 70 2.45 -0.14 15.97
C ILE A 70 1.12 -0.89 15.81
N PRO A 71 -0.06 -0.33 16.17
CA PRO A 71 -1.33 -1.02 16.02
C PRO A 71 -1.70 -1.32 14.56
N ASN A 72 -1.27 -0.47 13.62
CA ASN A 72 -1.60 -0.61 12.21
C ASN A 72 -1.07 -1.92 11.61
N VAL A 73 0.10 -2.38 12.06
CA VAL A 73 0.69 -3.66 11.62
C VAL A 73 -0.20 -4.83 12.03
N PHE A 74 -0.70 -4.84 13.27
CA PHE A 74 -1.59 -5.90 13.76
C PHE A 74 -2.93 -5.92 13.05
N LEU A 75 -3.53 -4.74 12.85
CA LEU A 75 -4.79 -4.57 12.13
C LEU A 75 -4.70 -5.13 10.70
N CYS A 76 -3.57 -4.94 10.02
CA CYS A 76 -3.42 -5.43 8.66
C CYS A 76 -3.23 -6.94 8.55
N ASN A 77 -2.47 -7.54 9.45
CA ASN A 77 -2.37 -9.00 9.48
C ASN A 77 -3.75 -9.63 9.65
N PHE A 78 -4.58 -9.09 10.56
CA PHE A 78 -5.94 -9.57 10.75
C PHE A 78 -6.84 -9.33 9.53
N ALA A 79 -6.77 -8.16 8.89
CA ALA A 79 -7.58 -7.83 7.72
C ALA A 79 -7.23 -8.68 6.48
N PHE A 80 -5.95 -9.03 6.30
CA PHE A 80 -5.47 -9.78 5.14
C PHE A 80 -5.32 -11.29 5.38
N GLU A 81 -5.51 -11.78 6.61
CA GLU A 81 -5.47 -13.21 6.93
C GLU A 81 -6.49 -14.04 6.11
N PRO A 82 -7.78 -13.65 5.98
CA PRO A 82 -8.73 -14.40 5.17
C PRO A 82 -8.32 -14.51 3.70
N TYR A 83 -7.74 -13.44 3.16
CA TYR A 83 -7.23 -13.41 1.79
C TYR A 83 -5.97 -14.25 1.61
N SER A 84 -5.10 -14.32 2.62
CA SER A 84 -3.92 -15.20 2.59
C SER A 84 -4.32 -16.68 2.60
N LYS A 85 -5.37 -17.04 3.37
CA LYS A 85 -5.96 -18.40 3.35
C LYS A 85 -6.55 -18.72 1.98
N LEU A 86 -7.37 -17.80 1.44
CA LEU A 86 -7.98 -17.95 0.11
C LEU A 86 -6.92 -18.08 -0.99
N ALA A 87 -5.88 -17.24 -0.95
CA ALA A 87 -4.77 -17.29 -1.87
C ALA A 87 -4.05 -18.64 -1.82
N SER A 88 -3.81 -19.15 -0.61
CA SER A 88 -3.06 -20.40 -0.43
C SER A 88 -3.86 -21.60 -0.94
N GLU A 89 -5.16 -21.63 -0.71
CA GLU A 89 -6.07 -22.66 -1.23
C GLU A 89 -6.18 -22.59 -2.76
N PHE A 90 -6.37 -21.39 -3.32
CA PHE A 90 -6.55 -21.21 -4.75
C PHE A 90 -5.28 -21.47 -5.57
N LEU A 91 -4.12 -21.04 -5.05
CA LEU A 91 -2.82 -21.23 -5.70
C LEU A 91 -2.14 -22.55 -5.34
N GLN A 92 -2.74 -23.34 -4.44
CA GLN A 92 -2.22 -24.64 -3.98
C GLN A 92 -0.78 -24.56 -3.42
N ARG A 93 -0.45 -23.45 -2.75
CA ARG A 93 0.86 -23.21 -2.12
C ARG A 93 0.71 -22.22 -0.96
N GLU A 94 1.61 -22.24 0.01
CA GLU A 94 1.63 -21.19 1.04
C GLU A 94 1.94 -19.82 0.41
N ALA A 95 0.99 -18.89 0.52
CA ALA A 95 1.13 -17.54 -0.01
C ALA A 95 0.51 -16.52 0.95
N THR A 96 1.30 -15.54 1.36
CA THR A 96 0.80 -14.36 2.07
C THR A 96 0.40 -13.27 1.08
N VAL A 97 -0.54 -12.40 1.45
CA VAL A 97 -0.88 -11.24 0.59
C VAL A 97 0.35 -10.37 0.32
N GLN A 98 1.21 -10.18 1.32
CA GLN A 98 2.48 -9.47 1.14
C GLN A 98 3.38 -10.14 0.08
N ASP A 99 3.54 -11.46 0.16
CA ASP A 99 4.29 -12.22 -0.83
C ASP A 99 3.67 -12.13 -2.21
N LEU A 100 2.34 -12.14 -2.32
CA LEU A 100 1.66 -11.94 -3.59
C LEU A 100 1.95 -10.57 -4.17
N LEU A 101 1.80 -9.49 -3.40
CA LEU A 101 2.06 -8.14 -3.87
C LEU A 101 3.54 -7.89 -4.19
N ARG A 102 4.45 -8.66 -3.57
CA ARG A 102 5.90 -8.61 -3.81
C ARG A 102 6.34 -9.48 -4.98
N LYS A 103 5.82 -10.72 -5.11
CA LYS A 103 6.19 -11.74 -6.11
C LYS A 103 5.41 -11.56 -7.41
N ALA A 104 4.12 -11.27 -7.33
CA ALA A 104 3.39 -10.73 -8.47
C ALA A 104 4.08 -9.41 -8.73
N SER A 105 5.01 -9.44 -9.67
CA SER A 105 5.90 -8.34 -9.97
C SER A 105 5.03 -7.30 -10.64
N ALA A 106 4.26 -6.56 -9.84
CA ALA A 106 3.41 -5.51 -10.33
C ALA A 106 4.34 -4.56 -11.04
N SER A 107 4.19 -4.56 -12.37
CA SER A 107 5.12 -3.86 -13.23
C SER A 107 5.07 -2.36 -12.92
N VAL A 108 3.91 -1.91 -12.43
CA VAL A 108 3.62 -0.52 -12.08
C VAL A 108 2.63 -0.42 -10.93
N TRP A 109 2.92 0.46 -9.98
CA TRP A 109 2.02 0.95 -8.93
C TRP A 109 1.54 2.35 -9.30
N LEU A 110 0.28 2.48 -9.66
CA LEU A 110 -0.39 3.75 -9.92
C LEU A 110 -1.00 4.26 -8.61
N LEU A 111 -0.31 5.19 -7.95
CA LEU A 111 -0.76 5.74 -6.67
C LEU A 111 -1.55 7.02 -6.88
N ARG A 112 -2.80 7.06 -6.41
CA ARG A 112 -3.70 8.24 -6.40
C ARG A 112 -3.25 9.30 -5.38
N LEU A 113 -2.05 9.80 -5.60
CA LEU A 113 -1.39 10.80 -4.76
C LEU A 113 -0.75 11.86 -5.64
N ASP A 114 -0.63 13.06 -5.07
CA ASP A 114 -0.05 14.22 -5.73
C ASP A 114 1.10 14.72 -4.86
N PHE A 115 2.25 14.96 -5.46
CA PHE A 115 3.45 15.42 -4.76
C PHE A 115 3.26 16.79 -4.11
N VAL A 116 2.25 17.57 -4.53
CA VAL A 116 1.91 18.87 -3.93
C VAL A 116 1.14 18.69 -2.61
N LEU A 117 0.38 17.60 -2.46
CA LEU A 117 -0.53 17.38 -1.32
C LEU A 117 0.01 16.39 -0.28
N ASP A 118 0.98 15.56 -0.67
CA ASP A 118 1.57 14.54 0.19
C ASP A 118 2.97 14.92 0.67
N TYR A 119 3.34 14.41 1.85
CA TYR A 119 4.65 14.68 2.45
C TYR A 119 5.78 14.04 1.64
N PRO A 120 6.95 14.71 1.54
CA PRO A 120 8.07 14.21 0.76
C PRO A 120 8.60 12.91 1.35
N ARG A 121 8.67 11.88 0.52
CA ARG A 121 9.28 10.59 0.85
C ARG A 121 9.87 9.93 -0.40
N PRO A 122 10.85 9.03 -0.25
CA PRO A 122 11.37 8.25 -1.37
C PRO A 122 10.26 7.45 -2.06
N LEU A 123 10.35 7.30 -3.38
CA LEU A 123 9.49 6.43 -4.19
C LEU A 123 10.36 5.43 -4.96
N MET A 124 9.87 4.20 -5.12
CA MET A 124 10.52 3.22 -5.97
C MET A 124 10.25 3.50 -7.46
N PRO A 125 11.15 3.12 -8.38
CA PRO A 125 11.00 3.41 -9.80
C PRO A 125 9.73 2.84 -10.46
N ASN A 126 9.16 1.78 -9.90
CA ASN A 126 7.91 1.17 -10.36
C ASN A 126 6.66 1.85 -9.77
N ILE A 127 6.80 2.94 -9.01
CA ILE A 127 5.70 3.71 -8.43
C ILE A 127 5.50 4.99 -9.25
N ILE A 128 4.29 5.16 -9.80
CA ILE A 128 3.89 6.33 -10.58
C ILE A 128 2.76 7.04 -9.84
N PRO A 129 3.00 8.26 -9.32
CA PRO A 129 1.95 9.09 -8.76
C PRO A 129 1.01 9.59 -9.87
N ILE A 130 -0.28 9.34 -9.69
CA ILE A 130 -1.37 9.76 -10.58
C ILE A 130 -2.38 10.60 -9.77
N GLY A 131 -2.04 11.88 -9.59
CA GLY A 131 -2.94 12.86 -9.00
C GLY A 131 -4.13 13.19 -9.90
N GLY A 132 -5.15 13.86 -9.35
CA GLY A 132 -6.20 14.51 -10.15
C GLY A 132 -7.18 13.59 -10.89
N VAL A 133 -7.22 12.29 -10.58
CA VAL A 133 -8.16 11.33 -11.21
C VAL A 133 -9.56 11.43 -10.60
N ASN A 134 -10.17 12.61 -10.71
CA ASN A 134 -11.53 12.88 -10.28
C ASN A 134 -12.46 12.93 -11.50
N CYS A 135 -13.68 12.43 -11.34
CA CYS A 135 -14.69 12.57 -12.40
C CYS A 135 -15.03 14.05 -12.57
N ALA A 136 -14.90 14.56 -13.80
CA ALA A 136 -15.51 15.82 -14.15
C ALA A 136 -17.04 15.64 -14.09
N HIS A 137 -17.75 16.56 -13.44
CA HIS A 137 -19.20 16.57 -13.52
C HIS A 137 -19.57 16.91 -14.98
N LYS A 138 -20.38 16.05 -15.60
CA LYS A 138 -20.86 16.29 -16.95
C LYS A 138 -22.05 17.24 -16.82
N GLU A 139 -21.86 18.50 -17.21
CA GLU A 139 -22.95 19.47 -17.35
C GLU A 139 -24.00 19.00 -18.37
#